data_AF-A0A151E7G8-F1
#
_entry.id   AF-A0A151E7G8-F1
#
_cell.length_a   1.000
_cell.length_b   1.000
_cell.length_c   1.000
_cell.angle_alpha   90.00
_cell.angle_beta   90.00
_cell.angle_gamma   90.00
#
_symmetry.space_group_name_H-M   'P 1'
#
loop_
_entity.id
_entity.type
_entity.pdbx_description
1 polymer ?
#
loop_
_entity_poly.entity_id
_entity_poly.type
_entity_poly.pdbx_seq_one_letter_code
_entity_poly.pdbx_strand_id
1 'polypeptide(L)'
;MKFKDLSRMAAEEREKKLKELQLELIKLNAQVATGTPPRNAGQLKRLKKDLAKLMLLKGLDEKKALHQKTQQVKTQLKPQPKPTSAPKKDKKPSEKTTKKTK
;
A
#
# COMPACT_ATOMS: atom_id res chain seq x y z
N MET A 1 10.51 -13.26 -17.67
CA MET A 1 9.71 -12.02 -17.84
C MET A 1 10.52 -10.77 -17.47
N LYS A 2 10.18 -9.61 -18.05
CA LYS A 2 10.76 -8.32 -17.61
C LYS A 2 10.00 -7.81 -16.38
N PHE A 3 10.71 -7.13 -15.49
CA PHE A 3 10.13 -6.62 -14.23
C PHE A 3 9.09 -5.52 -14.48
N LYS A 4 9.34 -4.63 -15.45
CA LYS A 4 8.44 -3.53 -15.82
C LYS A 4 7.05 -4.03 -16.22
N ASP A 5 7.01 -5.12 -16.99
CA ASP A 5 5.75 -5.71 -17.47
C ASP A 5 4.94 -6.24 -16.28
N LEU A 6 5.58 -6.93 -15.34
CA LEU A 6 4.95 -7.44 -14.13
C LEU A 6 4.40 -6.32 -13.24
N SER A 7 5.11 -5.20 -13.14
CA SER A 7 4.67 -4.06 -12.32
C SER A 7 3.45 -3.35 -12.88
N ARG A 8 3.17 -3.47 -14.19
CA ARG A 8 2.02 -2.84 -14.86
C ARG A 8 0.74 -3.67 -14.74
N MET A 9 0.87 -4.96 -14.43
CA MET A 9 -0.26 -5.88 -14.26
C MET A 9 -1.04 -5.59 -12.99
N ALA A 10 -2.35 -5.87 -13.01
CA ALA A 10 -3.19 -5.79 -11.82
C ALA A 10 -2.75 -6.81 -10.76
N ALA A 11 -3.04 -6.56 -9.49
CA ALA A 11 -2.64 -7.45 -8.39
C ALA A 11 -3.22 -8.86 -8.58
N GLU A 12 -4.50 -8.96 -8.99
CA GLU A 12 -5.17 -10.23 -9.26
C GLU A 12 -4.53 -11.02 -10.39
N GLU A 13 -4.16 -10.34 -11.48
CA GLU A 13 -3.49 -10.97 -12.62
C GLU A 13 -2.11 -11.49 -12.23
N ARG A 14 -1.38 -10.75 -11.39
CA ARG A 14 -0.09 -11.19 -10.85
C ARG A 14 -0.25 -12.44 -9.97
N GLU A 15 -1.31 -12.54 -9.19
CA GLU A 15 -1.60 -13.73 -8.38
C GLU A 15 -1.97 -14.94 -9.22
N LYS A 16 -2.80 -14.77 -10.26
CA LYS A 16 -3.12 -15.85 -11.22
C LYS A 16 -1.84 -16.38 -11.86
N LYS A 17 -0.99 -15.47 -12.35
CA LYS A 17 0.28 -15.80 -12.99
C LYS A 17 1.27 -16.46 -12.03
N LEU A 18 1.26 -16.07 -10.76
CA LEU A 18 2.08 -16.70 -9.73
C LEU A 18 1.67 -18.17 -9.52
N LYS A 19 0.37 -18.47 -9.48
CA LYS A 19 -0.14 -19.84 -9.36
C LYS A 19 0.22 -20.69 -10.59
N GLU A 20 0.09 -20.13 -11.79
CA GLU A 20 0.47 -20.80 -13.05
C GLU A 20 1.95 -21.20 -13.04
N LEU A 21 2.85 -20.27 -12.69
CA LEU A 21 4.29 -20.53 -12.64
C LEU A 21 4.67 -21.52 -11.55
N GLN A 22 3.95 -21.54 -10.42
CA GLN A 22 4.15 -22.56 -9.38
C GLN A 22 3.77 -23.96 -9.87
N LEU A 23 2.64 -24.09 -10.57
CA LEU A 23 2.22 -25.37 -11.16
C LEU A 23 3.21 -25.87 -12.20
N GLU A 24 3.72 -24.98 -13.05
CA GLU A 24 4.75 -25.34 -14.04
C GLU A 24 6.05 -25.79 -13.34
N LEU A 25 6.46 -25.09 -12.27
CA LEU A 25 7.63 -25.46 -11.48
C LEU A 25 7.47 -26.85 -10.83
N ILE A 26 6.29 -27.18 -10.31
CA ILE A 26 6.00 -28.49 -9.71
C ILE A 26 6.16 -29.59 -10.77
N LYS A 27 5.59 -29.42 -11.96
CA LYS A 27 5.71 -30.40 -13.06
C LYS A 27 7.16 -30.63 -13.45
N LEU A 28 7.95 -29.56 -13.59
CA LEU A 28 9.37 -29.66 -13.91
C LEU A 28 10.18 -30.32 -12.79
N ASN A 29 9.91 -30.00 -11.54
CA ASN A 29 10.56 -30.65 -10.41
C ASN A 29 10.20 -32.15 -10.34
N ALA A 30 8.97 -32.52 -10.64
CA ALA A 30 8.56 -33.92 -10.71
C ALA A 30 9.34 -34.67 -11.80
N GLN A 31 9.47 -34.08 -13.00
CA GLN A 31 10.26 -34.65 -14.08
C GLN A 31 11.74 -34.83 -13.70
N VAL A 32 12.34 -33.84 -13.03
CA VAL A 32 13.72 -33.92 -12.54
C VAL A 32 13.85 -35.00 -11.47
N ALA A 33 12.87 -35.11 -10.56
CA ALA A 33 12.86 -36.11 -9.50
C ALA A 33 12.75 -37.55 -10.03
N THR A 34 12.06 -37.77 -11.15
CA THR A 34 12.01 -39.07 -11.83
C THR A 34 13.30 -39.39 -12.61
N GLY A 35 14.33 -38.55 -12.54
CA GLY A 35 15.59 -38.72 -13.26
C GLY A 35 15.53 -38.36 -14.73
N THR A 36 14.41 -37.81 -15.20
CA THR A 36 14.26 -37.40 -16.61
C THR A 36 14.81 -35.99 -16.77
N PRO A 37 15.82 -35.75 -17.62
CA PRO A 37 16.33 -34.41 -17.83
C PRO A 37 15.25 -33.54 -18.49
N PRO A 38 15.01 -32.31 -18.00
CA PRO A 38 14.09 -31.40 -18.64
C PRO A 38 14.63 -30.98 -20.00
N ARG A 39 13.74 -30.83 -20.99
CA ARG A 39 14.10 -30.47 -22.38
C ARG A 39 14.97 -29.21 -22.45
N ASN A 40 14.77 -28.28 -21.52
CA ASN A 40 15.57 -27.08 -21.35
C ASN A 40 16.11 -26.98 -19.91
N ALA A 41 17.40 -27.25 -19.71
CA ALA A 41 18.04 -27.14 -18.39
C ALA A 41 17.90 -25.74 -17.75
N GLY A 42 17.86 -24.69 -18.58
CA GLY A 42 17.69 -23.31 -18.13
C GLY A 42 16.27 -22.93 -17.71
N GLN A 43 15.26 -23.76 -18.00
CA GLN A 43 13.86 -23.43 -17.75
C GLN A 43 13.57 -23.33 -16.25
N LEU A 44 14.11 -24.26 -15.46
CA LEU A 44 13.95 -24.27 -14.00
C LEU A 44 14.48 -22.98 -13.36
N LYS A 45 15.65 -22.53 -13.81
CA LYS A 45 16.27 -21.28 -13.34
C LYS A 45 15.44 -20.06 -13.74
N ARG A 46 14.86 -20.05 -14.95
CA ARG A 46 14.00 -18.96 -15.43
C ARG A 46 12.70 -18.87 -14.63
N LEU A 47 12.03 -19.99 -14.40
CA LEU A 47 10.82 -20.08 -13.56
C LEU A 47 11.05 -19.57 -12.15
N LYS A 48 12.11 -20.04 -11.48
CA LYS A 48 12.47 -19.57 -10.12
C LYS A 48 12.72 -18.06 -10.09
N LYS A 49 13.42 -17.51 -11.09
CA LYS A 49 13.65 -16.06 -11.18
C LYS A 49 12.38 -15.28 -11.45
N ASP A 50 11.46 -15.79 -12.25
CA ASP A 50 10.21 -15.10 -12.55
C ASP A 50 9.25 -15.14 -11.35
N LEU A 51 9.20 -16.24 -10.60
CA LEU A 51 8.51 -16.32 -9.30
C LEU A 51 9.06 -15.31 -8.29
N ALA A 52 10.38 -15.22 -8.14
CA ALA A 52 11.01 -14.29 -7.21
C ALA A 52 10.64 -12.82 -7.50
N LYS A 53 10.53 -12.44 -8.77
CA LYS A 53 10.10 -11.09 -9.16
C LYS A 53 8.66 -10.80 -8.77
N LEU A 54 7.75 -11.77 -8.95
CA LEU A 54 6.34 -11.63 -8.56
C LEU A 54 6.19 -11.53 -7.04
N MET A 55 6.90 -12.37 -6.29
CA MET A 55 6.89 -12.33 -4.82
C MET A 55 7.44 -10.99 -4.30
N LEU A 56 8.51 -10.48 -4.91
CA LEU A 56 9.06 -9.17 -4.57
C LEU A 56 8.04 -8.05 -4.77
N LEU A 57 7.33 -8.03 -5.90
CA LEU A 57 6.29 -7.04 -6.17
C LEU A 57 5.17 -7.08 -5.14
N LYS A 58 4.72 -8.29 -4.76
CA LYS A 58 3.71 -8.46 -3.71
C LYS A 58 4.17 -7.86 -2.37
N GLY A 59 5.38 -8.18 -1.93
CA GLY A 59 5.94 -7.61 -0.69
C GLY A 59 6.16 -6.10 -0.74
N LEU A 60 6.47 -5.53 -1.91
CA LEU A 60 6.57 -4.08 -2.10
C LEU A 60 5.20 -3.40 -1.98
N ASP A 61 4.15 -3.99 -2.54
CA ASP A 61 2.79 -3.46 -2.45
C ASP A 61 2.26 -3.51 -1.02
N GLU A 62 2.51 -4.60 -0.30
CA GLU A 62 2.18 -4.74 1.13
C GLU A 62 2.89 -3.68 1.98
N LYS A 63 4.18 -3.44 1.75
CA LYS A 63 4.94 -2.40 2.44
C LYS A 63 4.39 -1.01 2.15
N LYS A 64 4.05 -0.69 0.89
CA LYS A 64 3.44 0.60 0.52
C LYS A 64 2.10 0.80 1.24
N ALA A 65 1.25 -0.24 1.27
CA ALA A 65 -0.03 -0.20 1.98
C ALA A 65 0.16 0.05 3.48
N LEU A 66 1.16 -0.59 4.11
CA LEU A 66 1.49 -0.35 5.52
C LEU A 66 1.91 1.11 5.77
N HIS A 67 2.80 1.66 4.93
CA HIS A 67 3.27 3.04 5.06
C HIS A 67 2.13 4.05 4.90
N GLN A 68 1.19 3.80 3.98
CA GLN A 68 0.00 4.64 3.81
C GLN A 68 -0.90 4.61 5.05
N LYS A 69 -1.14 3.42 5.63
CA LYS A 69 -1.90 3.28 6.87
C LYS A 69 -1.24 4.02 8.03
N THR A 70 0.08 3.89 8.19
CA THR A 70 0.83 4.58 9.26
C THR A 70 0.76 6.10 9.12
N GLN A 71 0.79 6.64 7.89
CA GLN A 71 0.66 8.08 7.65
C GLN A 71 -0.74 8.61 7.96
N GLN A 72 -1.79 7.84 7.65
CA GLN A 72 -3.16 8.23 7.97
C GLN A 72 -3.40 8.28 9.49
N VAL A 73 -2.88 7.31 10.25
CA VAL A 73 -3.01 7.29 11.73
C VAL A 73 -2.31 8.50 12.38
N LYS A 74 -1.11 8.87 11.91
CA LYS A 74 -0.39 10.07 12.40
C LYS A 74 -1.15 11.36 12.12
N THR A 75 -1.89 11.42 11.02
CA THR A 75 -2.69 12.60 10.64
C THR A 75 -3.94 12.74 11.52
N GLN A 76 -4.47 11.63 12.04
CA GLN A 76 -5.63 11.62 12.92
C GLN A 76 -5.30 11.84 14.41
N LEU A 77 -4.03 11.71 14.84
CA LEU A 77 -3.60 11.91 16.23
C LEU A 77 -3.08 13.33 16.56
N LYS A 78 -3.26 14.33 15.69
CA LYS A 78 -2.92 15.72 16.07
C LYS A 78 -3.83 16.15 17.24
N PRO A 79 -3.29 16.51 18.43
CA PRO A 79 -4.11 17.00 19.52
C PRO A 79 -4.80 18.30 19.10
N GLN A 80 -6.12 18.34 19.27
CA GLN A 80 -6.91 19.56 19.11
C GLN A 80 -6.27 20.68 19.94
N PRO A 81 -6.12 21.92 19.41
CA PRO A 81 -5.71 23.04 20.23
C PRO A 81 -6.72 23.20 21.36
N LYS A 82 -6.23 23.12 22.61
CA LYS A 82 -7.07 23.28 23.80
C LYS A 82 -7.80 24.63 23.69
N PRO A 83 -9.12 24.69 23.93
CA PRO A 83 -9.82 25.97 23.99
C PRO A 83 -9.23 26.78 25.14
N THR A 84 -8.54 27.88 24.82
CA THR A 84 -8.10 28.87 25.80
C THR A 84 -9.32 29.38 26.55
N SER A 85 -9.26 29.24 27.88
CA SER A 85 -10.28 29.64 28.85
C SER A 85 -10.71 31.10 28.70
N ALA A 86 -12.02 31.31 28.82
CA ALA A 86 -12.78 32.56 28.69
C ALA A 86 -12.25 33.77 29.49
N PRO A 87 -12.47 35.02 29.00
CA PRO A 87 -12.45 36.20 29.85
C PRO A 87 -13.79 36.34 30.61
N LYS A 88 -13.69 36.60 31.92
CA LYS A 88 -14.82 36.85 32.83
C LYS A 88 -15.57 38.15 32.45
N LYS A 89 -16.89 38.12 32.65
CA LYS A 89 -17.81 39.26 32.65
C LYS A 89 -17.36 40.33 33.64
N ASP A 90 -17.45 41.60 33.23
CA ASP A 90 -17.78 42.70 34.13
C ASP A 90 -18.82 43.64 33.50
N LYS A 91 -19.51 44.35 34.38
CA LYS A 91 -20.92 44.77 34.32
C LYS A 91 -21.20 46.02 33.44
N LYS A 92 -22.40 46.05 32.84
CA LYS A 92 -23.17 47.28 32.44
C LYS A 92 -23.51 48.10 33.71
N PRO A 93 -23.82 49.43 33.68
CA PRO A 93 -24.95 49.97 32.89
C PRO A 93 -24.86 51.46 32.44
N SER A 94 -25.86 51.87 31.63
CA SER A 94 -26.33 53.25 31.30
C SER A 94 -25.31 54.17 30.59
N GLU A 95 -25.67 55.12 29.71
CA GLU A 95 -26.81 56.03 29.68
C GLU A 95 -27.00 56.65 28.28
N LYS A 96 -28.08 57.41 28.13
CA LYS A 96 -28.73 58.00 26.94
C LYS A 96 -27.82 58.91 26.09
N THR A 97 -28.16 59.10 24.80
CA THR A 97 -28.75 60.35 24.22
C THR A 97 -28.52 60.53 22.70
N THR A 98 -29.63 60.91 22.01
CA THR A 98 -29.78 61.88 20.88
C THR A 98 -28.94 61.72 19.59
N LYS A 99 -29.59 61.41 18.45
CA LYS A 99 -30.17 62.32 17.43
C LYS A 99 -29.17 62.97 16.45
N LYS A 100 -29.66 63.07 15.20
CA LYS A 100 -29.31 63.92 14.03
C LYS A 100 -28.37 63.32 12.97
N THR A 101 -28.87 63.01 11.76
CA THR A 101 -29.01 63.89 10.54
C THR A 101 -27.63 64.40 10.10
N LYS A 102 -27.13 64.14 8.88
CA LYS A 102 -27.69 64.50 7.58
C LYS A 102 -26.89 63.79 6.48
#